data_AF-A0A8T5L851-F1
#
_entry.id   AF-A0A8T5L851-F1
#
_cell.length_a   1.000
_cell.length_b   1.000
_cell.length_c   1.000
_cell.angle_alpha   90.00
_cell.angle_beta   90.00
_cell.angle_gamma   90.00
#
_symmetry.space_group_name_H-M   'P 1'
#
loop_
_entity.id
_entity.type
_entity.pdbx_description
1 polymer ?
#
loop_
_entity_poly.entity_id
_entity_poly.type
_entity_poly.pdbx_seq_one_letter_code
_entity_poly.pdbx_strand_id
1 'polypeptide(L)'
;MKEIKIHDMPKLESPFEREETDKGYVCIPKFREEYKWIFDEKVCNASEKFDGTNVSILIEDGVIKNCWNRTERLPFFNKGKKHIIEGLLNSYERGYMEFLEDEQHFGELLGPKVNSNPSKLEQHLWLPFKRVREKYEYKFWHNFVKDELDLKEDFDNCPKILNKIEELFKGLRSRWFITRGSKEGELAEGIVFFNKETGQMCKLRRDMFSNFEGKSHHRRVLK
;
A
#
# COMPACT_ATOMS: atom_id res chain seq x y z
N MET A 1 -16.17 -8.74 28.05
CA MET A 1 -15.54 -7.98 26.96
C MET A 1 -14.46 -8.86 26.35
N LYS A 2 -14.46 -9.01 25.02
CA LYS A 2 -13.41 -9.75 24.32
C LYS A 2 -12.13 -8.93 24.42
N GLU A 3 -11.06 -9.49 24.94
CA GLU A 3 -9.77 -8.80 24.99
C GLU A 3 -9.26 -8.62 23.56
N ILE A 4 -9.15 -7.37 23.09
CA ILE A 4 -8.65 -7.07 21.75
C ILE A 4 -7.13 -6.92 21.81
N LYS A 5 -6.41 -7.82 21.15
CA LYS A 5 -4.95 -7.77 21.07
C LYS A 5 -4.49 -6.71 20.09
N ILE A 6 -3.76 -5.72 20.59
CA ILE A 6 -3.13 -4.67 19.79
C ILE A 6 -1.85 -5.23 19.17
N HIS A 7 -1.65 -4.96 17.89
CA HIS A 7 -0.48 -5.36 17.12
C HIS A 7 0.01 -4.20 16.24
N ASP A 8 1.29 -4.23 15.88
CA ASP A 8 1.87 -3.28 14.93
C ASP A 8 1.67 -3.76 13.49
N MET A 9 1.57 -2.81 12.55
CA MET A 9 1.55 -3.15 11.14
C MET A 9 2.93 -3.71 10.74
N PRO A 10 3.02 -4.94 10.21
CA PRO A 10 4.28 -5.49 9.76
C PRO A 10 4.87 -4.64 8.64
N LYS A 11 6.20 -4.55 8.60
CA LYS A 11 6.88 -3.95 7.46
C LYS A 11 6.69 -4.85 6.25
N LEU A 12 5.98 -4.35 5.25
CA LEU A 12 5.79 -5.09 3.99
C LEU A 12 7.09 -5.21 3.21
N GLU A 13 7.39 -6.41 2.76
CA GLU A 13 8.56 -6.75 1.94
C GLU A 13 8.22 -6.80 0.44
N SER A 14 9.25 -6.90 -0.40
CA SER A 14 9.09 -7.12 -1.84
C SER A 14 8.87 -8.60 -2.12
N PRO A 15 8.03 -9.00 -3.09
CA PRO A 15 7.95 -10.38 -3.56
C PRO A 15 9.23 -10.86 -4.28
N PHE A 16 10.13 -9.95 -4.63
CA PHE A 16 11.46 -10.25 -5.14
C PHE A 16 12.53 -9.99 -4.07
N GLU A 17 13.62 -10.73 -4.13
CA GLU A 17 14.85 -10.34 -3.45
C GLU A 17 15.34 -8.98 -3.99
N ARG A 18 16.11 -8.28 -3.15
CA ARG A 18 16.63 -6.95 -3.48
C ARG A 18 18.10 -6.87 -3.10
N GLU A 19 18.86 -6.17 -3.92
CA GLU A 19 20.27 -5.91 -3.67
C GLU A 19 20.53 -4.40 -3.58
N GLU A 20 21.58 -4.04 -2.85
CA GLU A 20 22.02 -2.65 -2.72
C GLU A 20 22.87 -2.25 -3.93
N THR A 21 22.50 -1.14 -4.55
CA THR A 21 23.20 -0.53 -5.68
C THR A 21 23.50 0.94 -5.38
N ASP A 22 24.22 1.61 -6.26
CA ASP A 22 24.41 3.07 -6.23
C ASP A 22 23.10 3.87 -6.22
N LYS A 23 22.01 3.29 -6.75
CA LYS A 23 20.66 3.86 -6.76
C LYS A 23 19.80 3.45 -5.55
N GLY A 24 20.35 2.67 -4.61
CA GLY A 24 19.65 2.10 -3.47
C GLY A 24 19.24 0.64 -3.67
N TYR A 25 18.24 0.17 -2.92
CA TYR A 25 17.81 -1.23 -2.95
C TYR A 25 16.84 -1.52 -4.11
N VAL A 26 17.31 -2.24 -5.13
CA VAL A 26 16.53 -2.60 -6.32
C VAL A 26 16.20 -4.09 -6.33
N CYS A 27 15.09 -4.46 -6.98
CA CYS A 27 14.70 -5.86 -7.18
C CYS A 27 15.67 -6.57 -8.12
N ILE A 28 16.04 -7.79 -7.74
CA ILE A 28 16.78 -8.71 -8.58
C ILE A 28 15.83 -9.81 -9.08
N PRO A 29 16.16 -10.50 -10.18
CA PRO A 29 15.32 -11.55 -10.73
C PRO A 29 15.44 -12.85 -9.91
N LYS A 30 15.00 -12.77 -8.65
CA LYS A 30 14.88 -13.89 -7.73
C LYS A 30 13.65 -13.69 -6.84
N PHE A 31 12.73 -14.65 -6.89
CA PHE A 31 11.52 -14.62 -6.09
C PHE A 31 11.78 -15.01 -4.63
N ARG A 32 10.92 -14.49 -3.77
CA ARG A 32 10.70 -15.03 -2.44
C ARG A 32 9.54 -16.03 -2.50
N GLU A 33 9.81 -17.28 -2.15
CA GLU A 33 8.86 -18.40 -2.25
C GLU A 33 7.56 -18.11 -1.50
N GLU A 34 7.66 -17.49 -0.32
CA GLU A 34 6.52 -17.15 0.53
C GLU A 34 5.56 -16.11 -0.09
N TYR A 35 5.96 -15.45 -1.19
CA TYR A 35 5.15 -14.46 -1.90
C TYR A 35 4.73 -14.88 -3.31
N LYS A 36 5.01 -16.11 -3.75
CA LYS A 36 4.58 -16.58 -5.09
C LYS A 36 3.06 -16.56 -5.27
N TRP A 37 2.28 -16.56 -4.18
CA TRP A 37 0.83 -16.44 -4.22
C TRP A 37 0.33 -15.15 -4.89
N ILE A 38 1.17 -14.12 -5.10
CA ILE A 38 0.76 -12.92 -5.83
C ILE A 38 0.32 -13.20 -7.28
N PHE A 39 0.74 -14.34 -7.82
CA PHE A 39 0.42 -14.78 -9.18
C PHE A 39 -0.85 -15.66 -9.25
N ASP A 40 -1.45 -16.00 -8.11
CA ASP A 40 -2.69 -16.77 -8.09
C ASP A 40 -3.91 -15.84 -7.97
N GLU A 41 -4.72 -15.77 -9.02
CA GLU A 41 -5.92 -14.95 -9.08
C GLU A 41 -6.98 -15.30 -8.02
N LYS A 42 -6.99 -16.54 -7.54
CA LYS A 42 -7.97 -16.99 -6.55
C LYS A 42 -7.69 -16.38 -5.19
N VAL A 43 -6.42 -16.18 -4.84
CA VAL A 43 -6.01 -15.74 -3.50
C VAL A 43 -5.45 -14.32 -3.46
N CYS A 44 -4.91 -13.81 -4.57
CA CYS A 44 -4.31 -12.47 -4.59
C CYS A 44 -5.36 -11.37 -4.76
N ASN A 45 -5.21 -10.28 -4.02
CA ASN A 45 -5.80 -8.98 -4.31
C ASN A 45 -4.67 -7.97 -4.47
N ALA A 46 -4.60 -7.33 -5.64
CA ALA A 46 -3.60 -6.32 -5.96
C ALA A 46 -4.24 -4.94 -5.87
N SER A 47 -3.79 -4.09 -4.94
CA SER A 47 -4.39 -2.78 -4.68
C SER A 47 -3.36 -1.67 -4.71
N GLU A 48 -3.79 -0.45 -4.98
CA GLU A 48 -2.90 0.71 -5.03
C GLU A 48 -2.14 0.89 -3.72
N LYS A 49 -0.81 0.96 -3.82
CA LYS A 49 0.00 1.45 -2.73
C LYS A 49 -0.06 2.96 -2.71
N PHE A 50 -0.64 3.51 -1.65
CA PHE A 50 -0.61 4.93 -1.38
C PHE A 50 0.68 5.36 -0.67
N ASP A 51 1.10 6.59 -0.98
CA ASP A 51 2.23 7.27 -0.33
C ASP A 51 1.70 8.18 0.80
N GLY A 52 1.35 7.56 1.92
CA GLY A 52 0.87 8.23 3.11
C GLY A 52 1.64 7.83 4.35
N THR A 53 0.95 7.88 5.49
CA THR A 53 1.49 7.35 6.74
C THR A 53 0.52 6.34 7.34
N ASN A 54 1.06 5.20 7.77
CA ASN A 54 0.28 4.16 8.41
C ASN A 54 -0.26 4.66 9.75
N VAL A 55 -1.57 4.51 9.91
CA VAL A 55 -2.31 4.83 11.13
C VAL A 55 -3.24 3.68 11.42
N SER A 56 -3.32 3.26 12.68
CA SER A 56 -4.29 2.28 13.14
C SER A 56 -5.23 2.87 14.18
N ILE A 57 -6.44 2.33 14.22
CA ILE A 57 -7.47 2.66 15.21
C ILE A 57 -7.95 1.38 15.89
N LEU A 58 -8.35 1.49 17.16
CA LEU A 58 -9.05 0.43 17.88
C LEU A 58 -10.48 0.88 18.10
N ILE A 59 -11.43 0.06 17.64
CA ILE A 59 -12.86 0.28 17.84
C ILE A 59 -13.34 -0.69 18.92
N GLU A 60 -14.02 -0.16 19.94
CA GLU A 60 -14.70 -0.93 20.98
C GLU A 60 -16.08 -0.31 21.24
N ASP A 61 -17.11 -1.14 21.25
CA ASP A 61 -18.51 -0.75 21.38
C ASP A 61 -18.92 0.28 20.30
N GLY A 62 -18.42 0.09 19.07
CA GLY A 62 -18.67 0.99 17.94
C GLY A 62 -17.98 2.36 18.03
N VAL A 63 -17.07 2.57 18.99
CA VAL A 63 -16.38 3.85 19.19
C VAL A 63 -14.86 3.69 19.06
N ILE A 64 -14.20 4.63 18.39
CA ILE A 64 -12.73 4.69 18.33
C ILE A 64 -12.20 5.03 19.74
N LYS A 65 -11.55 4.06 20.39
CA LYS A 65 -10.95 4.25 21.72
C LYS A 65 -9.53 4.78 21.63
N ASN A 66 -8.77 4.23 20.70
CA ASN A 66 -7.35 4.50 20.56
C ASN A 66 -6.97 4.69 19.09
N CYS A 67 -5.91 5.47 18.87
CA CYS A 67 -5.29 5.71 17.58
C CYS A 67 -3.77 5.59 17.75
N TRP A 68 -3.09 5.01 16.77
CA TRP A 68 -1.62 4.90 16.74
C TRP A 68 -1.10 5.34 15.38
N ASN A 69 0.07 5.98 15.38
CA ASN A 69 0.92 5.97 14.20
C ASN A 69 1.86 4.76 14.25
N ARG A 70 2.79 4.67 13.30
CA ARG A 70 3.77 3.58 13.25
C ARG A 70 4.67 3.41 14.49
N THR A 71 4.82 4.45 15.32
CA THR A 71 5.83 4.46 16.41
C THR A 71 5.21 4.55 17.81
N GLU A 72 4.02 5.13 17.94
CA GLU A 72 3.41 5.40 19.24
C GLU A 72 1.89 5.57 19.18
N ARG A 73 1.25 5.42 20.35
CA ARG A 73 -0.15 5.79 20.56
C ARG A 73 -0.31 7.31 20.50
N LEU A 74 -1.37 7.75 19.84
CA LEU A 74 -1.72 9.15 19.70
C LEU A 74 -2.88 9.50 20.64
N PRO A 75 -2.66 10.42 21.60
CA PRO A 75 -3.78 10.97 22.36
C PRO A 75 -4.65 11.85 21.46
N PHE A 76 -5.95 11.91 21.74
CA PHE A 76 -6.88 12.75 20.97
C PHE A 76 -6.46 14.23 21.01
N PHE A 77 -6.19 14.74 22.21
CA PHE A 77 -5.53 16.02 22.40
C PHE A 77 -4.02 15.83 22.30
N ASN A 78 -3.45 16.24 21.17
CA ASN A 78 -2.02 16.17 20.93
C ASN A 78 -1.51 17.45 20.27
N LYS A 79 -0.22 17.74 20.49
CA LYS A 79 0.50 18.80 19.79
C LYS A 79 1.22 18.20 18.58
N GLY A 80 1.20 18.91 17.44
CA GLY A 80 1.95 18.53 16.23
C GLY A 80 1.34 17.43 15.36
N LYS A 81 0.47 16.56 15.90
CA LYS A 81 -0.12 15.42 15.16
C LYS A 81 -1.63 15.51 14.95
N LYS A 82 -2.22 16.68 15.15
CA LYS A 82 -3.66 16.93 15.01
C LYS A 82 -4.24 16.50 13.66
N HIS A 83 -3.42 16.58 12.60
CA HIS A 83 -3.81 16.21 11.24
C HIS A 83 -4.20 14.73 11.09
N ILE A 84 -3.68 13.86 11.96
CA ILE A 84 -4.05 12.44 12.00
C ILE A 84 -5.48 12.28 12.50
N ILE A 85 -5.82 12.98 13.60
CA ILE A 85 -7.16 12.99 14.17
C ILE A 85 -8.15 13.67 13.20
N GLU A 86 -7.77 14.82 12.62
CA GLU A 86 -8.56 15.51 11.58
C GLU A 86 -8.86 14.55 10.40
N GLY A 87 -7.88 13.78 9.94
CA GLY A 87 -8.09 12.82 8.85
C GLY A 87 -9.01 11.65 9.19
N LEU A 88 -9.03 11.20 10.45
CA LEU A 88 -9.98 10.20 10.93
C LEU A 88 -11.41 10.77 10.92
N LEU A 89 -11.60 11.97 11.48
CA LEU A 89 -12.92 12.63 11.52
C LEU A 89 -13.47 12.87 10.10
N ASN A 90 -12.66 13.42 9.20
CA ASN A 90 -13.06 13.65 7.81
C ASN A 90 -13.43 12.35 7.08
N SER A 91 -12.75 11.25 7.38
CA SER A 91 -13.07 9.94 6.81
C SER A 91 -14.34 9.33 7.39
N TYR A 92 -14.58 9.53 8.68
CA TYR A 92 -15.84 9.13 9.33
C TYR A 92 -17.03 9.87 8.71
N GLU A 93 -16.96 11.20 8.55
CA GLU A 93 -18.01 12.02 7.91
C GLU A 93 -18.33 11.59 6.47
N ARG A 94 -17.36 10.99 5.79
CA ARG A 94 -17.51 10.48 4.41
C ARG A 94 -18.02 9.03 4.35
N GLY A 95 -18.36 8.43 5.49
CA GLY A 95 -18.80 7.05 5.60
C GLY A 95 -17.71 6.02 5.30
N TYR A 96 -16.42 6.38 5.42
CA TYR A 96 -15.33 5.46 5.08
C TYR A 96 -15.07 4.40 6.16
N MET A 97 -15.74 4.50 7.31
CA MET A 97 -15.54 3.65 8.48
C MET A 97 -16.78 2.84 8.88
N GLU A 98 -17.91 2.99 8.19
CA GLU A 98 -19.21 2.40 8.59
C GLU A 98 -19.23 0.86 8.61
N PHE A 99 -18.31 0.22 7.88
CA PHE A 99 -18.19 -1.23 7.75
C PHE A 99 -17.12 -1.84 8.67
N LEU A 100 -16.52 -1.05 9.56
CA LEU A 100 -15.48 -1.49 10.49
C LEU A 100 -16.13 -2.04 11.76
N GLU A 101 -15.72 -3.25 12.13
CA GLU A 101 -16.20 -3.94 13.34
C GLU A 101 -15.33 -3.57 14.57
N ASP A 102 -15.75 -4.03 15.75
CA ASP A 102 -14.98 -3.88 16.99
C ASP A 102 -13.69 -4.71 16.95
N GLU A 103 -12.61 -4.08 16.48
CA GLU A 103 -11.26 -4.61 16.42
C GLU A 103 -10.24 -3.50 16.10
N GLN A 104 -8.97 -3.88 15.94
CA GLN A 104 -7.95 -2.98 15.43
C GLN A 104 -8.00 -2.93 13.90
N HIS A 105 -8.06 -1.73 13.34
CA HIS A 105 -8.05 -1.50 11.90
C HIS A 105 -6.85 -0.67 11.48
N PHE A 106 -6.17 -1.10 10.41
CA PHE A 106 -5.09 -0.35 9.78
C PHE A 106 -5.57 0.39 8.54
N GLY A 107 -4.96 1.54 8.29
CA GLY A 107 -5.20 2.31 7.10
C GLY A 107 -4.08 3.29 6.80
N GLU A 108 -4.23 3.97 5.68
CA GLU A 108 -3.30 4.99 5.22
C GLU A 108 -3.90 6.37 5.43
N LEU A 109 -3.20 7.22 6.18
CA LEU A 109 -3.51 8.63 6.25
C LEU A 109 -2.86 9.37 5.09
N LEU A 110 -3.66 10.15 4.37
CA LEU A 110 -3.28 11.01 3.25
C LEU A 110 -3.62 12.47 3.56
N GLY A 111 -2.94 13.40 2.91
CA GLY A 111 -3.36 14.81 2.93
C GLY A 111 -2.22 15.82 2.94
N PRO A 112 -2.54 17.12 3.08
CA PRO A 112 -1.61 18.25 2.91
C PRO A 112 -0.30 18.15 3.67
N LYS A 113 -0.33 17.61 4.89
CA LYS A 113 0.82 17.46 5.80
C LYS A 113 1.50 16.08 5.77
N VAL A 114 1.10 15.19 4.85
CA VAL A 114 1.65 13.83 4.77
C VAL A 114 2.42 13.66 3.46
N ASN A 115 3.71 13.32 3.54
CA ASN A 115 4.58 12.97 2.42
C ASN A 115 4.50 13.89 1.18
N SER A 116 4.42 15.21 1.38
CA SER A 116 4.25 16.20 0.29
C SER A 116 2.92 16.13 -0.47
N ASN A 117 1.92 15.48 0.10
CA ASN A 117 0.56 15.35 -0.42
C ASN A 117 0.45 14.83 -1.86
N PRO A 118 0.96 13.62 -2.17
CA PRO A 118 0.94 13.09 -3.54
C PRO A 118 -0.48 12.93 -4.07
N SER A 119 -1.44 12.67 -3.19
CA SER A 119 -2.87 12.54 -3.50
C SER A 119 -3.57 13.87 -3.80
N LYS A 120 -2.87 15.01 -3.70
CA LYS A 120 -3.37 16.38 -3.96
C LYS A 120 -4.68 16.68 -3.24
N LEU A 121 -4.76 16.26 -1.99
CA LEU A 121 -5.94 16.44 -1.15
C LEU A 121 -5.93 17.81 -0.48
N GLU A 122 -7.09 18.46 -0.41
CA GLU A 122 -7.27 19.70 0.37
C GLU A 122 -7.42 19.42 1.87
N GLN A 123 -7.95 18.25 2.21
CA GLN A 123 -8.21 17.81 3.57
C GLN A 123 -7.52 16.47 3.84
N HIS A 124 -7.19 16.23 5.11
CA HIS A 124 -6.68 14.93 5.52
C HIS A 124 -7.77 13.86 5.41
N LEU A 125 -7.39 12.66 4.96
CA LEU A 125 -8.28 11.50 4.90
C LEU A 125 -7.52 10.25 5.33
N TRP A 126 -8.11 9.47 6.22
CA TRP A 126 -7.64 8.13 6.54
C TRP A 126 -8.43 7.07 5.75
N LEU A 127 -7.74 6.25 4.97
CA LEU A 127 -8.34 5.18 4.19
C LEU A 127 -8.07 3.83 4.87
N PRO A 128 -9.09 3.16 5.44
CA PRO A 128 -8.90 1.81 5.95
C PRO A 128 -8.43 0.88 4.84
N PHE A 129 -7.49 -0.04 5.12
CA PHE A 129 -6.97 -0.94 4.09
C PHE A 129 -8.04 -1.84 3.49
N LYS A 130 -9.09 -2.20 4.25
CA LYS A 130 -10.28 -2.88 3.71
C LYS A 130 -10.91 -2.10 2.56
N ARG A 131 -11.15 -0.79 2.73
CA ARG A 131 -11.62 0.09 1.64
C ARG A 131 -10.63 0.15 0.49
N VAL A 132 -9.33 0.23 0.78
CA VAL A 132 -8.31 0.32 -0.27
C VAL A 132 -8.35 -0.89 -1.19
N ARG A 133 -8.41 -2.09 -0.61
CA ARG A 133 -8.50 -3.36 -1.35
C ARG A 133 -9.77 -3.49 -2.20
N GLU A 134 -10.87 -2.88 -1.77
CA GLU A 134 -12.16 -2.95 -2.48
C GLU A 134 -12.32 -1.87 -3.56
N LYS A 135 -11.87 -0.64 -3.30
CA LYS A 135 -12.13 0.52 -4.18
C LYS A 135 -10.97 0.85 -5.11
N TYR A 136 -9.74 0.53 -4.71
CA TYR A 136 -8.52 0.86 -5.44
C TYR A 136 -7.77 -0.40 -5.89
N GLU A 137 -8.52 -1.47 -6.16
CA GLU A 137 -8.01 -2.70 -6.75
C GLU A 137 -7.56 -2.50 -8.21
N TYR A 138 -6.43 -3.10 -8.54
CA TYR A 138 -5.94 -3.30 -9.90
C TYR A 138 -6.43 -4.62 -10.46
N LYS A 139 -7.70 -4.66 -10.88
CA LYS A 139 -8.31 -5.85 -11.49
C LYS A 139 -7.56 -6.37 -12.71
N PHE A 140 -6.84 -5.49 -13.41
CA PHE A 140 -6.01 -5.89 -14.54
C PHE A 140 -4.87 -6.82 -14.13
N TRP A 141 -4.45 -6.87 -12.86
CA TRP A 141 -3.33 -7.70 -12.42
C TRP A 141 -3.56 -9.16 -12.76
N HIS A 142 -4.79 -9.67 -12.59
CA HIS A 142 -5.13 -11.05 -12.95
C HIS A 142 -4.98 -11.32 -14.44
N ASN A 143 -5.48 -10.41 -15.28
CA ASN A 143 -5.32 -10.51 -16.73
C ASN A 143 -3.85 -10.42 -17.13
N PHE A 144 -3.09 -9.51 -16.52
CA PHE A 144 -1.64 -9.40 -16.76
C PHE A 144 -0.93 -10.71 -16.40
N VAL A 145 -1.21 -11.31 -15.24
CA VAL A 145 -0.59 -12.58 -14.87
C VAL A 145 -0.97 -13.69 -15.85
N LYS A 146 -2.24 -13.79 -16.24
CA LYS A 146 -2.72 -14.85 -17.13
C LYS A 146 -2.24 -14.71 -18.58
N ASP A 147 -2.27 -13.49 -19.10
CA ASP A 147 -2.10 -13.21 -20.53
C ASP A 147 -0.63 -12.88 -20.84
N GLU A 148 0.11 -12.31 -19.87
CA GLU A 148 1.49 -11.87 -20.08
C GLU A 148 2.54 -12.73 -19.38
N LEU A 149 2.21 -13.52 -18.35
CA LEU A 149 3.21 -14.34 -17.67
C LEU A 149 2.98 -15.83 -17.97
N ASP A 150 3.96 -16.50 -18.57
CA ASP A 150 3.93 -17.96 -18.67
C ASP A 150 4.56 -18.53 -17.40
N LEU A 151 3.79 -18.61 -16.32
CA LEU A 151 4.33 -19.00 -15.02
C LEU A 151 4.97 -20.41 -15.00
N LYS A 152 4.60 -21.32 -15.90
CA LYS A 152 5.18 -22.68 -15.93
C LYS A 152 6.61 -22.68 -16.46
N GLU A 153 6.88 -21.92 -17.51
CA GLU A 153 8.22 -21.77 -18.06
C GLU A 153 9.01 -20.64 -17.36
N ASP A 154 8.30 -19.61 -16.89
CA ASP A 154 8.90 -18.36 -16.44
C ASP A 154 9.25 -18.32 -14.94
N PHE A 155 8.73 -19.23 -14.10
CA PHE A 155 9.23 -19.31 -12.70
C PHE A 155 10.73 -19.67 -12.66
N ASP A 156 11.18 -20.48 -13.61
CA ASP A 156 12.60 -20.80 -13.83
C ASP A 156 13.34 -19.66 -14.56
N ASN A 157 12.60 -18.77 -15.23
CA ASN A 157 13.11 -17.59 -15.96
C ASN A 157 12.66 -16.26 -15.31
N CYS A 158 12.92 -16.12 -14.00
CA CYS A 158 12.58 -14.94 -13.20
C CYS A 158 12.97 -13.58 -13.83
N PRO A 159 14.08 -13.43 -14.59
CA PRO A 159 14.39 -12.18 -15.30
C PRO A 159 13.29 -11.69 -16.24
N LYS A 160 12.65 -12.59 -16.98
CA LYS A 160 11.58 -12.25 -17.93
C LYS A 160 10.34 -11.72 -17.20
N ILE A 161 9.95 -12.35 -16.08
CA ILE A 161 8.83 -11.88 -15.27
C ILE A 161 9.12 -10.49 -14.68
N LEU A 162 10.31 -10.32 -14.09
CA LEU A 162 10.70 -9.05 -13.49
C LEU A 162 10.65 -7.91 -14.53
N ASN A 163 11.18 -8.15 -15.73
CA ASN A 163 11.13 -7.18 -16.84
C ASN A 163 9.69 -6.83 -17.25
N LYS A 164 8.79 -7.81 -17.39
CA LYS A 164 7.39 -7.53 -17.73
C LYS A 164 6.68 -6.71 -16.66
N ILE A 165 6.93 -7.00 -15.38
CA ILE A 165 6.40 -6.22 -14.26
C ILE A 165 7.00 -4.81 -14.24
N GLU A 166 8.29 -4.68 -14.51
CA GLU A 166 8.97 -3.37 -14.61
C GLU A 166 8.33 -2.51 -15.70
N GLU A 167 8.10 -3.06 -16.90
CA GLU A 167 7.40 -2.36 -18.00
C GLU A 167 5.98 -1.94 -17.59
N LEU A 168 5.22 -2.82 -16.94
CA LEU A 168 3.90 -2.49 -16.39
C LEU A 168 4.00 -1.29 -15.42
N PHE A 169 5.00 -1.28 -14.54
CA PHE A 169 5.17 -0.24 -13.54
C PHE A 169 5.52 1.12 -14.16
N LYS A 170 6.17 1.19 -15.33
CA LYS A 170 6.39 2.47 -16.05
C LYS A 170 5.06 3.20 -16.30
N GLY A 171 4.03 2.47 -16.71
CA GLY A 171 2.71 3.01 -17.03
C GLY A 171 1.67 2.94 -15.90
N LEU A 172 2.02 2.42 -14.72
CA LEU A 172 1.05 2.13 -13.66
C LEU A 172 0.35 3.41 -13.17
N ARG A 173 -0.91 3.58 -13.57
CA ARG A 173 -1.73 4.74 -13.20
C ARG A 173 -2.36 4.56 -11.82
N SER A 174 -2.46 5.65 -11.07
CA SER A 174 -3.15 5.69 -9.78
C SER A 174 -4.66 5.52 -9.96
N ARG A 175 -5.25 4.54 -9.27
CA ARG A 175 -6.72 4.35 -9.20
C ARG A 175 -7.36 5.51 -8.46
N TRP A 176 -6.69 6.09 -7.47
CA TRP A 176 -7.18 7.29 -6.78
C TRP A 176 -7.52 8.43 -7.74
N PHE A 177 -6.61 8.76 -8.64
CA PHE A 177 -6.84 9.85 -9.60
C PHE A 177 -7.84 9.45 -10.68
N ILE A 178 -7.79 8.22 -11.19
CA ILE A 178 -8.74 7.72 -12.19
C ILE A 178 -10.18 7.76 -11.65
N THR A 179 -10.41 7.24 -10.44
CA THR A 179 -11.74 7.19 -9.81
C THR A 179 -12.30 8.58 -9.49
N ARG A 180 -11.45 9.61 -9.50
CA ARG A 180 -11.81 11.02 -9.31
C ARG A 180 -11.84 11.82 -10.62
N GLY A 181 -11.83 11.14 -11.77
CA GLY A 181 -12.04 11.77 -13.09
C GLY A 181 -10.80 12.40 -13.71
N SER A 182 -9.59 12.17 -13.17
CA SER A 182 -8.36 12.64 -13.81
C SER A 182 -8.12 11.87 -15.11
N LYS A 183 -8.07 12.59 -16.24
CA LYS A 183 -7.82 12.03 -17.59
C LYS A 183 -6.34 11.75 -17.85
N GLU A 184 -5.44 12.54 -17.28
CA GLU A 184 -3.98 12.41 -17.50
C GLU A 184 -3.32 11.44 -16.52
N GLY A 185 -3.99 11.12 -15.40
CA GLY A 185 -3.67 10.06 -14.45
C GLY A 185 -2.27 10.17 -13.84
N GLU A 186 -2.16 10.61 -12.59
CA GLU A 186 -0.88 10.50 -11.88
C GLU A 186 -0.42 9.04 -11.79
N LEU A 187 0.90 8.88 -11.70
CA LEU A 187 1.53 7.58 -11.55
C LEU A 187 1.36 7.08 -10.11
N ALA A 188 1.00 5.81 -9.95
CA ALA A 188 0.95 5.19 -8.63
C ALA A 188 2.36 4.98 -8.08
N GLU A 189 2.50 5.07 -6.74
CA GLU A 189 3.74 4.69 -6.04
C GLU A 189 4.05 3.20 -6.26
N GLY A 190 3.02 2.37 -6.23
CA GLY A 190 3.15 0.94 -6.48
C GLY A 190 1.89 0.14 -6.18
N ILE A 191 2.08 -1.14 -5.84
CA ILE A 191 1.03 -2.11 -5.56
C ILE A 191 1.30 -2.76 -4.20
N VAL A 192 0.25 -2.88 -3.38
CA VAL A 192 0.21 -3.79 -2.23
C VAL A 192 -0.57 -5.02 -2.63
N PHE A 193 0.03 -6.19 -2.42
CA PHE A 193 -0.63 -7.47 -2.61
C PHE A 193 -1.12 -7.98 -1.26
N PHE A 194 -2.34 -8.52 -1.24
CA PHE A 194 -2.96 -9.11 -0.07
C PHE A 194 -3.43 -10.53 -0.40
N ASN A 195 -3.04 -11.50 0.41
CA ASN A 195 -3.54 -12.87 0.33
C ASN A 195 -4.87 -12.96 1.07
N LYS A 196 -5.95 -13.24 0.34
CA LYS A 196 -7.33 -13.30 0.85
C LYS A 196 -7.55 -14.44 1.85
N GLU A 197 -6.74 -15.49 1.81
CA GLU A 197 -6.89 -16.68 2.66
C GLU A 197 -6.02 -16.59 3.91
N THR A 198 -4.75 -16.17 3.76
CA THR A 198 -3.77 -16.18 4.86
C THR A 198 -3.60 -14.84 5.55
N GLY A 199 -4.06 -13.74 4.94
CA GLY A 199 -3.83 -12.39 5.40
C GLY A 199 -2.41 -11.86 5.17
N GLN A 200 -1.53 -12.67 4.55
CA GLN A 200 -0.17 -12.23 4.19
C GLN A 200 -0.19 -11.04 3.23
N MET A 201 0.83 -10.19 3.34
CA MET A 201 0.97 -9.00 2.52
C MET A 201 2.41 -8.80 2.06
N CYS A 202 2.56 -8.29 0.85
CA CYS A 202 3.83 -7.78 0.32
C CYS A 202 3.57 -6.56 -0.56
N LYS A 203 4.61 -5.87 -1.00
CA LYS A 203 4.48 -4.67 -1.83
C LYS A 203 5.56 -4.59 -2.91
N LEU A 204 5.19 -4.01 -4.03
CA LEU A 204 6.12 -3.52 -5.04
C LEU A 204 5.97 -2.02 -5.19
N ARG A 205 7.09 -1.31 -5.26
CA ARG A 205 7.11 0.12 -5.58
C ARG A 205 7.82 0.34 -6.89
N ARG A 206 7.44 1.40 -7.58
CA ARG A 206 8.07 1.85 -8.81
C ARG A 206 9.57 2.15 -8.62
N ASP A 207 9.95 2.65 -7.45
CA ASP A 207 11.35 2.96 -7.14
C ASP A 207 12.22 1.74 -6.78
N MET A 208 11.67 0.53 -6.86
CA MET A 208 12.43 -0.71 -6.65
C MET A 208 13.03 -1.26 -7.96
N PHE A 209 12.76 -0.68 -9.12
CA PHE A 209 13.30 -1.16 -10.40
C PHE A 209 14.57 -0.42 -10.79
N SER A 210 15.52 -1.11 -11.43
CA SER A 210 16.87 -0.60 -11.72
C SER A 210 16.88 0.59 -12.71
N ASN A 211 15.86 0.64 -13.57
CA ASN A 211 15.66 1.70 -14.56
C ASN A 211 14.89 2.92 -14.03
N PHE A 212 14.53 2.96 -12.73
CA PHE A 212 13.79 4.09 -12.19
C PHE A 212 14.67 5.34 -12.08
N GLU A 213 14.30 6.40 -12.79
CA GLU A 213 15.06 7.66 -12.83
C GLU A 213 14.49 8.76 -11.90
N GLY A 214 13.42 8.48 -11.16
CA GLY A 214 12.77 9.44 -10.28
C GLY A 214 13.42 9.63 -8.91
N LYS A 215 12.80 10.45 -8.06
CA LYS A 215 13.19 10.56 -6.64
C LYS A 215 12.77 9.29 -5.91
N SER A 216 13.72 8.44 -5.53
CA SER A 216 13.47 7.26 -4.70
C SER A 216 13.13 7.65 -3.26
N HIS A 217 12.28 6.88 -2.58
CA HIS A 217 11.96 7.07 -1.15
C HIS A 217 13.16 6.89 -0.21
N HIS A 218 14.26 6.27 -0.70
CA HIS A 218 15.48 6.03 0.08
C HIS A 218 16.73 6.70 -0.49
N ARG A 219 16.66 7.94 -0.99
CA ARG A 219 17.86 8.80 -0.96
C ARG A 219 18.12 9.25 0.48
N ARG A 220 18.58 8.33 1.33
CA ARG A 220 19.38 8.74 2.49
C ARG A 220 20.74 9.12 1.92
N VAL A 221 20.88 10.38 1.52
CA VAL A 221 22.22 10.98 1.46
C VAL A 221 22.72 10.90 2.90
N LEU A 222 23.62 9.96 3.18
CA LEU A 222 24.46 10.04 4.36
C LEU A 222 25.19 11.38 4.21
N LYS A 223 24.81 12.35 5.05
CA LYS A 223 25.66 13.49 5.35
C LYS A 223 26.63 13.07 6.45
#